data_AF-A0A556V967-F1
#
_entry.id   AF-A0A556V967-F1
#
_cell.length_a   1.000
_cell.length_b   1.000
_cell.length_c   1.000
_cell.angle_alpha   90.00
_cell.angle_beta   90.00
_cell.angle_gamma   90.00
#
_symmetry.space_group_name_H-M   'P 1'
#
loop_
_entity.id
_entity.type
_entity.pdbx_description
1 polymer ?
#
loop_
_entity_poly.entity_id
_entity_poly.type
_entity_poly.pdbx_seq_one_letter_code
_entity_poly.pdbx_strand_id
1 'polypeptide(L)'
;MQGDALGTQDVRDPVLLRLIATEMARIHAIHAHNGCIPKPNLWIKMRKYFSLVATEFTDQASNTRIREEVPSKEVLEKEMAWMKEHLSQLGSPVVLCHNDLLCKNIIHNLKEGYVRFIDYEYSSYNYQAFDIGNHFNEFAGMSELDYALYPSRELQLDWLHTYLKAYKRFTKKVEDVSQRELETLYVQVNKFSLASHFFWGFWALIQAKYSSIDFDFLGYAVLRFDQYFKTKPNVMALKIPE
;
A
#
# COMPACT_ATOMS: atom_id res chain seq x y z
N MET A 1 2.80 -24.64 -4.46
CA MET A 1 2.04 -24.25 -3.26
C MET A 1 0.61 -24.71 -3.47
N GLN A 2 -0.02 -25.37 -2.50
CA GLN A 2 -1.45 -25.73 -2.55
C GLN A 2 -2.26 -24.64 -1.84
N GLY A 3 -3.44 -24.30 -2.37
CA GLY A 3 -4.34 -23.30 -1.82
C GLY A 3 -4.97 -22.44 -2.91
N ASP A 4 -5.99 -21.68 -2.52
CA ASP A 4 -6.77 -20.82 -3.41
C ASP A 4 -6.39 -19.35 -3.22
N ALA A 5 -6.36 -18.59 -4.31
CA ALA A 5 -6.13 -17.16 -4.27
C ALA A 5 -7.37 -16.45 -3.72
N LEU A 6 -7.15 -15.49 -2.81
CA LEU A 6 -8.24 -14.75 -2.17
C LEU A 6 -8.86 -13.68 -3.09
N GLY A 7 -10.12 -13.38 -2.83
CA GLY A 7 -10.86 -12.24 -3.37
C GLY A 7 -11.14 -11.16 -2.33
N THR A 8 -11.84 -10.09 -2.75
CA THR A 8 -12.19 -8.93 -1.91
C THR A 8 -13.19 -9.25 -0.79
N GLN A 9 -13.95 -10.33 -0.90
CA GLN A 9 -14.83 -10.81 0.17
C GLN A 9 -14.02 -11.51 1.27
N ASP A 10 -13.00 -12.26 0.88
CA ASP A 10 -12.22 -13.09 1.80
C ASP A 10 -11.34 -12.27 2.74
N VAL A 11 -10.76 -11.17 2.26
CA VAL A 11 -9.90 -10.30 3.09
C VAL A 11 -10.64 -9.59 4.23
N ARG A 12 -11.98 -9.66 4.24
CA ARG A 12 -12.85 -9.13 5.30
C ARG A 12 -13.32 -10.21 6.29
N ASP A 13 -13.05 -11.49 6.02
CA ASP A 13 -13.33 -12.56 6.97
C ASP A 13 -12.43 -12.40 8.22
N PRO A 14 -12.97 -12.42 9.45
CA PRO A 14 -12.19 -12.20 10.66
C PRO A 14 -11.04 -13.19 10.88
N VAL A 15 -11.17 -14.43 10.40
CA VAL A 15 -10.11 -15.44 10.54
C VAL A 15 -9.00 -15.16 9.54
N LEU A 16 -9.34 -14.99 8.26
CA LEU A 16 -8.38 -14.70 7.21
C LEU A 16 -7.63 -13.40 7.46
N LEU A 17 -8.33 -12.37 7.94
CA LEU A 17 -7.74 -11.09 8.27
C LEU A 17 -6.61 -11.21 9.30
N ARG A 18 -6.79 -12.03 10.35
CA ARG A 18 -5.76 -12.31 11.36
C ARG A 18 -4.60 -13.13 10.81
N LEU A 19 -4.88 -14.07 9.90
CA LEU A 19 -3.85 -14.86 9.23
C LEU A 19 -2.98 -13.97 8.33
N ILE A 20 -3.59 -13.08 7.55
CA ILE A 20 -2.89 -12.13 6.67
C ILE A 20 -2.02 -11.17 7.50
N ALA A 21 -2.57 -10.60 8.58
CA ALA A 21 -1.82 -9.74 9.50
C ALA A 21 -0.60 -10.47 10.10
N THR A 22 -0.78 -11.74 10.50
CA THR A 22 0.31 -12.56 11.05
C THR A 22 1.37 -12.86 10.00
N GLU A 23 0.97 -13.16 8.76
CA GLU A 23 1.90 -13.48 7.67
C GLU A 23 2.70 -12.25 7.21
N MET A 24 2.06 -11.07 7.11
CA MET A 24 2.78 -9.83 6.84
C MET A 24 3.78 -9.50 7.94
N ALA A 25 3.40 -9.68 9.21
CA ALA A 25 4.31 -9.50 10.34
C ALA A 25 5.54 -10.43 10.26
N ARG A 26 5.35 -11.68 9.78
CA ARG A 26 6.43 -12.64 9.58
C ARG A 26 7.43 -12.17 8.53
N ILE A 27 6.95 -11.62 7.42
CA ILE A 27 7.81 -11.10 6.34
C ILE A 27 8.53 -9.84 6.81
N HIS A 28 7.83 -8.91 7.45
CA HIS A 28 8.42 -7.67 7.97
C HIS A 28 9.48 -7.92 9.05
N ALA A 29 9.43 -9.05 9.75
CA ALA A 29 10.43 -9.44 10.75
C ALA A 29 11.73 -10.02 10.14
N ILE A 30 11.81 -10.18 8.82
CA ILE A 30 13.03 -10.62 8.14
C ILE A 30 14.02 -9.45 8.08
N HIS A 31 15.18 -9.61 8.72
CA HIS A 31 16.23 -8.60 8.74
C HIS A 31 17.43 -9.05 7.90
N ALA A 32 18.07 -8.12 7.19
CA ALA A 32 19.35 -8.40 6.55
C ALA A 32 20.41 -8.70 7.60
N HIS A 33 21.07 -9.85 7.49
CA HIS A 33 22.10 -10.31 8.43
C HIS A 33 23.43 -9.53 8.33
N ASN A 34 23.52 -8.49 7.49
CA ASN A 34 24.77 -7.81 7.13
C ASN A 34 24.97 -6.43 7.80
N GLY A 35 24.12 -6.04 8.75
CA GLY A 35 24.27 -4.79 9.50
C GLY A 35 24.01 -3.50 8.71
N CYS A 36 23.57 -3.59 7.45
CA CYS A 36 23.16 -2.42 6.69
C CYS A 36 21.79 -1.93 7.17
N ILE A 37 21.68 -0.62 7.44
CA ILE A 37 20.38 0.02 7.67
C ILE A 37 19.69 0.17 6.29
N PRO A 38 18.58 -0.54 6.05
CA PRO A 38 17.92 -0.48 4.76
C PRO A 38 17.30 0.91 4.53
N LYS A 39 17.35 1.40 3.28
CA LYS A 39 16.69 2.63 2.86
C LYS A 39 15.37 2.30 2.15
N PRO A 40 14.32 3.11 2.34
CA PRO A 40 13.03 2.85 1.72
C PRO A 40 13.08 3.14 0.21
N ASN A 41 12.57 2.21 -0.58
CA ASN A 41 12.59 2.31 -2.05
C ASN A 41 11.43 3.11 -2.65
N LEU A 42 10.36 3.36 -1.87
CA LEU A 42 9.11 3.99 -2.33
C LEU A 42 9.36 5.26 -3.16
N TRP A 43 10.04 6.24 -2.58
CA TRP A 43 10.23 7.55 -3.21
C TRP A 43 11.11 7.50 -4.46
N ILE A 44 12.08 6.58 -4.48
CA ILE A 44 12.97 6.39 -5.63
C ILE A 44 12.16 5.80 -6.79
N LYS A 45 11.40 4.73 -6.54
CA LYS A 45 10.52 4.10 -7.55
C LYS A 45 9.44 5.09 -8.03
N MET A 46 8.77 5.79 -7.12
CA MET A 46 7.72 6.76 -7.47
C MET A 46 8.25 7.89 -8.36
N ARG A 47 9.42 8.45 -8.05
CA ARG A 47 10.07 9.47 -8.90
C ARG A 47 10.43 8.91 -10.28
N LYS A 48 10.95 7.67 -10.33
CA LYS A 48 11.24 7.00 -11.60
C LYS A 48 9.96 6.84 -12.44
N TYR A 49 8.86 6.39 -11.85
CA TYR A 49 7.59 6.27 -12.55
C TYR A 49 7.10 7.61 -13.07
N PHE A 50 7.11 8.64 -12.23
CA PHE A 50 6.73 9.99 -12.64
C PHE A 50 7.56 10.48 -13.84
N SER A 51 8.88 10.27 -13.83
CA SER A 51 9.74 10.66 -14.96
C SER A 51 9.41 9.95 -16.28
N LEU A 52 8.92 8.70 -16.22
CA LEU A 52 8.56 7.92 -17.41
C LEU A 52 7.25 8.39 -18.06
N VAL A 53 6.36 8.99 -17.27
CA VAL A 53 5.06 9.51 -17.75
C VAL A 53 5.06 11.02 -17.94
N ALA A 54 6.12 11.73 -17.52
CA ALA A 54 6.20 13.18 -17.60
C ALA A 54 6.06 13.73 -19.04
N THR A 55 6.40 12.94 -20.06
CA THR A 55 6.24 13.31 -21.47
C THR A 55 4.78 13.26 -21.95
N GLU A 56 3.92 12.51 -21.26
CA GLU A 56 2.51 12.35 -21.61
C GLU A 56 1.66 13.55 -21.19
N PHE A 57 2.23 14.49 -20.41
CA PHE A 57 1.57 15.73 -20.01
C PHE A 57 1.85 16.89 -20.99
N THR A 58 2.32 16.60 -22.19
CA THR A 58 2.66 17.61 -23.22
C THR A 58 1.62 17.64 -24.34
N ASP A 59 1.57 18.75 -25.09
CA ASP A 59 0.65 18.89 -26.23
C ASP A 59 0.91 17.91 -27.38
N GLN A 60 2.07 17.26 -27.37
CA GLN A 60 2.47 16.25 -28.34
C GLN A 60 2.07 14.83 -27.93
N ALA A 61 1.48 14.66 -26.74
CA ALA A 61 1.05 13.36 -26.25
C ALA A 61 -0.12 12.82 -27.09
N SER A 62 -0.08 11.52 -27.38
CA SER A 62 -1.09 10.87 -28.22
C SER A 62 -2.44 10.69 -27.52
N ASN A 63 -2.47 10.72 -26.18
CA ASN A 63 -3.67 10.50 -25.39
C ASN A 63 -4.12 11.78 -24.68
N THR A 64 -5.10 12.48 -25.26
CA THR A 64 -5.60 13.75 -24.73
C THR A 64 -6.30 13.61 -23.38
N ARG A 65 -6.89 12.43 -23.10
CA ARG A 65 -7.57 12.14 -21.83
C ARG A 65 -6.65 12.30 -20.61
N ILE A 66 -5.34 12.10 -20.76
CA ILE A 66 -4.39 12.31 -19.66
C ILE A 66 -4.44 13.78 -19.20
N ARG A 67 -4.49 14.74 -20.11
CA ARG A 67 -4.55 16.17 -19.73
C ARG A 67 -5.92 16.59 -19.21
N GLU A 68 -6.97 15.87 -19.61
CA GLU A 68 -8.37 16.19 -19.29
C GLU A 68 -8.81 15.58 -17.95
N GLU A 69 -8.38 14.36 -17.65
CA GLU A 69 -8.86 13.56 -16.52
C GLU A 69 -7.82 13.39 -15.40
N VAL A 70 -6.52 13.54 -15.68
CA VAL A 70 -5.45 13.39 -14.68
C VAL A 70 -5.03 14.77 -14.16
N PRO A 71 -4.74 14.91 -12.85
CA PRO A 71 -4.16 16.15 -12.32
C PRO A 71 -2.91 16.58 -13.09
N SER A 72 -2.69 17.89 -13.19
CA SER A 72 -1.56 18.43 -13.95
C SER A 72 -0.22 17.92 -13.42
N LYS A 73 0.79 17.90 -14.29
CA LYS A 73 2.15 17.50 -13.93
C LYS A 73 2.67 18.26 -12.71
N GLU A 74 2.42 19.57 -12.64
CA GLU A 74 2.85 20.44 -11.55
C GLU A 74 2.17 20.07 -10.24
N VAL A 75 0.87 19.74 -10.28
CA VAL A 75 0.13 19.27 -9.11
C VAL A 75 0.70 17.94 -8.63
N LEU A 76 0.89 16.97 -9.53
CA LEU A 76 1.43 15.65 -9.17
C LEU A 76 2.85 15.75 -8.59
N GLU A 77 3.71 16.61 -9.16
CA GLU A 77 5.06 16.84 -8.66
C GLU A 77 5.05 17.47 -7.26
N LYS A 78 4.21 18.48 -7.04
CA LYS A 78 4.04 19.13 -5.74
C LYS A 78 3.54 18.15 -4.68
N GLU A 79 2.55 17.34 -5.02
CA GLU A 79 1.96 16.34 -4.12
C GLU A 79 2.94 15.20 -3.80
N MET A 80 3.73 14.75 -4.76
CA MET A 80 4.80 13.78 -4.53
C MET A 80 5.88 14.34 -3.59
N ALA A 81 6.33 15.58 -3.82
CA ALA A 81 7.30 16.23 -2.94
C ALA A 81 6.75 16.39 -1.52
N TRP A 82 5.50 16.84 -1.41
CA TRP A 82 4.79 16.99 -0.15
C TRP A 82 4.69 15.66 0.61
N MET A 83 4.24 14.58 -0.03
CA MET A 83 4.16 13.25 0.59
C MET A 83 5.53 12.78 1.07
N LYS A 84 6.57 12.92 0.25
CA LYS A 84 7.92 12.52 0.65
C LYS A 84 8.36 13.26 1.91
N GLU A 85 8.17 14.57 1.97
CA GLU A 85 8.53 15.38 3.13
C GLU A 85 7.74 14.98 4.39
N HIS A 86 6.42 14.90 4.29
CA HIS A 86 5.54 14.73 5.44
C HIS A 86 5.54 13.28 5.94
N LEU A 87 5.43 12.30 5.03
CA LEU A 87 5.31 10.90 5.41
C LEU A 87 6.63 10.33 5.94
N SER A 88 7.77 10.82 5.44
CA SER A 88 9.09 10.38 5.94
C SER A 88 9.35 10.79 7.39
N GLN A 89 8.68 11.81 7.90
CA GLN A 89 8.80 12.29 9.28
C GLN A 89 7.96 11.49 10.27
N LEU A 90 7.05 10.62 9.81
CA LEU A 90 6.15 9.87 10.68
C LEU A 90 6.84 8.76 11.47
N GLY A 91 8.10 8.44 11.17
CA GLY A 91 8.86 7.43 11.91
C GLY A 91 8.40 5.98 11.67
N SER A 92 7.75 5.69 10.53
CA SER A 92 7.46 4.30 10.16
C SER A 92 8.78 3.54 9.94
N PRO A 93 8.97 2.36 10.54
CA PRO A 93 10.19 1.58 10.34
C PRO A 93 10.31 1.12 8.88
N VAL A 94 11.56 0.94 8.45
CA VAL A 94 11.89 0.36 7.14
C VAL A 94 12.13 -1.14 7.31
N VAL A 95 11.32 -1.95 6.65
CA VAL A 95 11.31 -3.42 6.73
C VAL A 95 11.29 -4.02 5.32
N LEU A 96 11.54 -5.33 5.19
CA LEU A 96 11.28 -6.02 3.93
C LEU A 96 9.77 -6.05 3.68
N CYS A 97 9.31 -5.40 2.61
CA CYS A 97 7.89 -5.30 2.25
C CYS A 97 7.59 -6.06 0.96
N HIS A 98 6.38 -6.59 0.84
CA HIS A 98 5.83 -7.12 -0.42
C HIS A 98 5.62 -6.01 -1.45
N ASN A 99 5.11 -4.86 -0.99
CA ASN A 99 4.74 -3.66 -1.75
C ASN A 99 3.53 -3.81 -2.70
N ASP A 100 3.09 -5.03 -2.98
CA ASP A 100 1.95 -5.30 -3.88
C ASP A 100 1.01 -6.41 -3.35
N LEU A 101 0.50 -6.23 -2.13
CA LEU A 101 -0.34 -7.25 -1.49
C LEU A 101 -1.84 -7.12 -1.84
N LEU A 102 -2.14 -7.24 -3.13
CA LEU A 102 -3.51 -7.40 -3.63
C LEU A 102 -4.07 -8.80 -3.30
N CYS A 103 -5.41 -8.95 -3.29
CA CYS A 103 -6.07 -10.18 -2.81
C CYS A 103 -5.56 -11.45 -3.52
N LYS A 104 -5.35 -11.39 -4.83
CA LYS A 104 -4.88 -12.54 -5.64
C LYS A 104 -3.44 -12.98 -5.31
N ASN A 105 -2.65 -12.14 -4.66
CA ASN A 105 -1.29 -12.47 -4.21
C ASN A 105 -1.29 -13.16 -2.84
N ILE A 106 -2.46 -13.41 -2.25
CA ILE A 106 -2.64 -14.11 -0.99
C ILE A 106 -3.25 -15.48 -1.28
N ILE A 107 -2.49 -16.53 -0.98
CA ILE A 107 -2.93 -17.92 -1.14
C ILE A 107 -3.34 -18.47 0.22
N HIS A 108 -4.60 -18.88 0.35
CA HIS A 108 -5.11 -19.55 1.53
C HIS A 108 -5.09 -21.06 1.35
N ASN A 109 -4.37 -21.73 2.25
CA ASN A 109 -4.42 -23.18 2.36
C ASN A 109 -5.42 -23.56 3.46
N LEU A 110 -6.66 -23.85 3.05
CA LEU A 110 -7.74 -24.20 3.96
C LEU A 110 -7.43 -25.46 4.79
N LYS A 111 -6.75 -26.44 4.20
CA LYS A 111 -6.44 -27.72 4.84
C LYS A 111 -5.44 -27.57 5.98
N GLU A 112 -4.44 -26.72 5.79
CA GLU A 112 -3.35 -26.49 6.75
C GLU A 112 -3.57 -25.24 7.62
N GLY A 113 -4.59 -24.43 7.31
CA GLY A 113 -5.02 -23.29 8.12
C GLY A 113 -4.05 -22.11 8.10
N TYR A 114 -3.36 -21.85 6.97
CA TYR A 114 -2.46 -20.71 6.83
C TYR A 114 -2.67 -19.94 5.53
N VAL A 115 -2.15 -18.71 5.51
CA VAL A 115 -1.98 -17.93 4.27
C VAL A 115 -0.50 -17.77 3.94
N ARG A 116 -0.18 -17.69 2.65
CA ARG A 116 1.15 -17.35 2.13
C ARG A 116 1.02 -16.31 1.03
N PHE A 117 1.98 -15.41 0.97
CA PHE A 117 2.06 -14.45 -0.12
C PHE A 117 2.92 -14.98 -1.25
N ILE A 118 2.54 -14.64 -2.48
CA ILE A 118 3.24 -14.96 -3.73
C ILE A 118 3.45 -13.69 -4.53
N ASP A 119 4.24 -13.79 -5.60
CA ASP A 119 4.50 -12.68 -6.53
C ASP A 119 5.22 -11.46 -5.91
N TYR A 120 6.49 -11.68 -5.54
CA TYR A 120 7.32 -10.69 -4.86
C TYR A 120 8.02 -9.72 -5.85
N GLU A 121 7.48 -9.47 -7.03
CA GLU A 121 8.15 -8.66 -8.06
C GLU A 121 8.39 -7.20 -7.63
N TYR A 122 7.50 -6.64 -6.80
CA TYR A 122 7.66 -5.30 -6.23
C TYR A 122 8.42 -5.29 -4.90
N SER A 123 8.78 -6.46 -4.36
CA SER A 123 9.37 -6.61 -3.04
C SER A 123 10.68 -5.85 -2.91
N SER A 124 10.81 -5.11 -1.82
CA SER A 124 12.01 -4.37 -1.46
C SER A 124 11.89 -3.82 -0.05
N TYR A 125 13.01 -3.36 0.51
CA TYR A 125 12.96 -2.60 1.74
C TYR A 125 12.15 -1.31 1.57
N ASN A 126 11.15 -1.14 2.41
CA ASN A 126 10.24 0.00 2.34
C ASN A 126 9.61 0.30 3.71
N TYR A 127 8.81 1.35 3.78
CA TYR A 127 8.07 1.68 5.00
C TYR A 127 7.03 0.60 5.31
N GLN A 128 7.06 0.08 6.53
CA GLN A 128 6.05 -0.85 7.05
C GLN A 128 4.63 -0.33 6.83
N ALA A 129 4.40 0.95 7.11
CA ALA A 129 3.10 1.58 6.95
C ALA A 129 2.62 1.65 5.49
N PHE A 130 3.54 1.70 4.52
CA PHE A 130 3.18 1.64 3.09
C PHE A 130 2.63 0.29 2.71
N ASP A 131 3.26 -0.81 3.13
CA ASP A 131 2.83 -2.15 2.73
C ASP A 131 1.44 -2.49 3.30
N ILE A 132 1.22 -2.13 4.57
CA ILE A 132 -0.08 -2.29 5.23
C ILE A 132 -1.13 -1.37 4.60
N GLY A 133 -0.81 -0.09 4.41
CA GLY A 133 -1.73 0.89 3.82
C GLY A 133 -2.10 0.55 2.39
N ASN A 134 -1.15 -0.03 1.63
CA ASN A 134 -1.40 -0.58 0.32
C ASN A 134 -2.37 -1.75 0.39
N HIS A 135 -2.12 -2.73 1.24
CA HIS A 135 -3.02 -3.88 1.42
C HIS A 135 -4.46 -3.45 1.75
N PHE A 136 -4.65 -2.44 2.61
CA PHE A 136 -5.99 -1.90 2.91
C PHE A 136 -6.66 -1.23 1.72
N ASN A 137 -5.92 -0.56 0.84
CA ASN A 137 -6.47 -0.03 -0.41
C ASN A 137 -7.00 -1.15 -1.32
N GLU A 138 -6.38 -2.33 -1.28
CA GLU A 138 -6.77 -3.47 -2.13
C GLU A 138 -8.07 -4.16 -1.67
N PHE A 139 -8.64 -3.77 -0.52
CA PHE A 139 -9.99 -4.20 -0.12
C PHE A 139 -11.06 -3.69 -1.08
N ALA A 140 -10.80 -2.55 -1.72
CA ALA A 140 -11.69 -1.99 -2.74
C ALA A 140 -11.73 -2.82 -4.03
N GLY A 141 -10.74 -3.69 -4.26
CA GLY A 141 -10.60 -4.43 -5.51
C GLY A 141 -10.10 -3.58 -6.68
N MET A 142 -9.84 -4.27 -7.80
CA MET A 142 -9.29 -3.66 -9.03
C MET A 142 -10.29 -3.71 -10.20
N SER A 143 -10.97 -4.85 -10.39
CA SER A 143 -11.94 -5.03 -11.49
C SER A 143 -13.33 -4.49 -11.16
N GLU A 144 -13.80 -4.72 -9.93
CA GLU A 144 -15.06 -4.20 -9.38
C GLU A 144 -14.71 -3.24 -8.23
N LEU A 145 -14.14 -2.09 -8.59
CA LEU A 145 -13.55 -1.18 -7.62
C LEU A 145 -14.63 -0.46 -6.78
N ASP A 146 -14.65 -0.73 -5.48
CA ASP A 146 -15.56 -0.13 -4.51
C ASP A 146 -14.83 0.36 -3.26
N TYR A 147 -14.56 1.66 -3.21
CA TYR A 147 -13.91 2.29 -2.05
C TYR A 147 -14.75 2.29 -0.77
N ALA A 148 -16.04 1.95 -0.81
CA ALA A 148 -16.82 1.71 0.40
C ALA A 148 -16.36 0.47 1.18
N LEU A 149 -15.61 -0.43 0.52
CA LEU A 149 -15.05 -1.64 1.14
C LEU A 149 -13.73 -1.40 1.88
N TYR A 150 -13.16 -0.19 1.82
CA TYR A 150 -11.97 0.15 2.60
C TYR A 150 -12.22 -0.08 4.10
N PRO A 151 -11.30 -0.74 4.84
CA PRO A 151 -11.57 -1.21 6.20
C PRO A 151 -11.89 -0.05 7.15
N SER A 152 -12.94 -0.22 7.96
CA SER A 152 -13.31 0.75 8.99
C SER A 152 -12.21 0.91 10.04
N ARG A 153 -12.24 2.00 10.83
CA ARG A 153 -11.26 2.21 11.91
C ARG A 153 -11.19 1.02 12.87
N GLU A 154 -12.34 0.46 13.24
CA GLU A 154 -12.41 -0.70 14.14
C GLU A 154 -11.71 -1.92 13.53
N LEU A 155 -12.00 -2.23 12.26
CA LEU A 155 -11.39 -3.36 11.55
C LEU A 155 -9.88 -3.17 11.39
N GLN A 156 -9.44 -1.95 11.05
CA GLN A 156 -8.02 -1.61 10.97
C GLN A 156 -7.33 -1.81 12.31
N LEU A 157 -7.92 -1.35 13.42
CA LEU A 157 -7.30 -1.50 14.73
C LEU A 157 -7.18 -2.97 15.16
N ASP A 158 -8.19 -3.82 14.90
CA ASP A 158 -8.09 -5.25 15.17
C ASP A 158 -7.01 -5.92 14.30
N TRP A 159 -6.93 -5.55 13.02
CA TRP A 159 -5.87 -5.99 12.11
C TRP A 159 -4.49 -5.60 12.63
N LEU A 160 -4.30 -4.32 12.93
CA LEU A 160 -3.02 -3.74 13.36
C LEU A 160 -2.58 -4.28 14.71
N HIS A 161 -3.51 -4.51 15.63
CA HIS A 161 -3.23 -5.14 16.91
C HIS A 161 -2.74 -6.59 16.71
N THR A 162 -3.42 -7.36 15.85
CA THR A 162 -2.98 -8.72 15.50
C THR A 162 -1.59 -8.73 14.87
N TYR A 163 -1.36 -7.82 13.91
CA TYR A 163 -0.07 -7.62 13.26
C TYR A 163 1.03 -7.30 14.28
N LEU A 164 0.81 -6.31 15.16
CA LEU A 164 1.81 -5.89 16.16
C LEU A 164 2.15 -7.02 17.13
N LYS A 165 1.15 -7.77 17.62
CA LYS A 165 1.39 -8.95 18.46
C LYS A 165 2.25 -9.99 17.76
N ALA A 166 1.93 -10.30 16.50
CA ALA A 166 2.71 -11.25 15.70
C ALA A 166 4.14 -10.74 15.44
N TYR A 167 4.29 -9.45 15.11
CA TYR A 167 5.58 -8.82 14.83
C TYR A 167 6.49 -8.84 16.06
N LYS A 168 5.96 -8.49 17.23
CA LYS A 168 6.71 -8.57 18.50
C LYS A 168 7.15 -10.02 18.79
N ARG A 169 6.26 -10.99 18.60
CA ARG A 169 6.60 -12.42 18.72
C ARG A 169 7.75 -12.83 17.78
N PHE A 170 7.67 -12.49 16.50
CA PHE A 170 8.72 -12.86 15.52
C PHE A 170 10.04 -12.15 15.76
N THR A 171 10.01 -10.95 16.35
CA THR A 171 11.20 -10.17 16.73
C THR A 171 11.67 -10.41 18.16
N LYS A 172 11.07 -11.39 18.87
CA LYS A 172 11.41 -11.78 20.26
C LYS A 172 11.31 -10.63 21.27
N LYS A 173 10.40 -9.70 21.03
CA LYS A 173 10.00 -8.65 21.97
C LYS A 173 9.02 -9.21 22.99
N VAL A 174 9.17 -8.82 24.25
CA VAL A 174 8.42 -9.40 25.39
C VAL A 174 7.30 -8.49 25.86
N GLU A 175 7.33 -7.23 25.47
CA GLU A 175 6.33 -6.24 25.82
C GLU A 175 5.00 -6.45 25.06
N ASP A 176 3.89 -6.23 25.76
CA ASP A 176 2.56 -6.20 25.14
C ASP A 176 2.43 -5.02 24.17
N VAL A 177 1.43 -5.08 23.29
CA VAL A 177 1.11 -3.97 22.38
C VAL A 177 0.45 -2.86 23.18
N SER A 178 1.11 -1.70 23.27
CA SER A 178 0.53 -0.54 23.93
C SER A 178 -0.50 0.16 23.04
N GLN A 179 -1.47 0.84 23.65
CA GLN A 179 -2.44 1.65 22.91
C GLN A 179 -1.75 2.72 22.05
N ARG A 180 -0.67 3.32 22.57
CA ARG A 180 0.10 4.33 21.85
C ARG A 180 0.73 3.78 20.57
N GLU A 181 1.36 2.60 20.63
CA GLU A 181 1.93 1.94 19.45
C GLU A 181 0.86 1.64 18.40
N LEU A 182 -0.29 1.11 18.85
CA LEU A 182 -1.41 0.77 17.97
C LEU A 182 -1.97 2.00 17.24
N GLU A 183 -2.27 3.07 17.98
CA GLU A 183 -2.78 4.32 17.41
C GLU A 183 -1.74 5.02 16.52
N THR A 184 -0.46 4.98 16.91
CA THR A 184 0.62 5.51 16.07
C THR A 184 0.68 4.79 14.74
N LEU A 185 0.65 3.45 14.74
CA LEU A 185 0.67 2.68 13.52
C LEU A 185 -0.61 2.92 12.68
N TYR A 186 -1.78 3.03 13.31
CA TYR A 186 -3.02 3.40 12.61
C TYR A 186 -2.89 4.72 11.84
N VAL A 187 -2.32 5.76 12.48
CA VAL A 187 -2.09 7.05 11.83
C VAL A 187 -1.07 6.95 10.71
N GLN A 188 0.04 6.24 10.93
CA GLN A 188 1.06 6.02 9.90
C GLN A 188 0.48 5.32 8.67
N VAL A 189 -0.21 4.19 8.88
CA VAL A 189 -0.79 3.35 7.82
C VAL A 189 -1.77 4.14 6.96
N ASN A 190 -2.71 4.87 7.57
CA ASN A 190 -3.67 5.67 6.81
C ASN A 190 -2.99 6.82 6.05
N LYS A 191 -1.93 7.42 6.59
CA LYS A 191 -1.18 8.45 5.86
C LYS A 191 -0.38 7.86 4.70
N PHE A 192 0.16 6.66 4.84
CA PHE A 192 0.89 5.98 3.77
C PHE A 192 -0.02 5.32 2.71
N SER A 193 -1.30 5.07 2.99
CA SER A 193 -2.25 4.63 1.96
C SER A 193 -2.43 5.68 0.86
N LEU A 194 -2.27 6.97 1.18
CA LEU A 194 -2.19 8.04 0.19
C LEU A 194 -1.04 7.84 -0.82
N ALA A 195 0.14 7.45 -0.33
CA ALA A 195 1.28 7.18 -1.19
C ALA A 195 1.06 5.95 -2.10
N SER A 196 0.29 4.96 -1.62
CA SER A 196 -0.12 3.81 -2.44
C SER A 196 -1.02 4.25 -3.61
N HIS A 197 -1.95 5.18 -3.41
CA HIS A 197 -2.77 5.72 -4.51
C HIS A 197 -1.91 6.34 -5.61
N PHE A 198 -0.93 7.18 -5.25
CA PHE A 198 -0.02 7.79 -6.23
C PHE A 198 0.89 6.77 -6.91
N PHE A 199 1.44 5.82 -6.15
CA PHE A 199 2.33 4.79 -6.68
C PHE A 199 1.65 4.00 -7.81
N TRP A 200 0.43 3.51 -7.55
CA TRP A 200 -0.34 2.73 -8.50
C TRP A 200 -1.00 3.59 -9.59
N GLY A 201 -1.31 4.86 -9.31
CA GLY A 201 -1.72 5.82 -10.33
C GLY A 201 -0.63 6.02 -11.39
N PHE A 202 0.62 6.26 -10.97
CA PHE A 202 1.73 6.38 -11.92
C PHE A 202 2.03 5.07 -12.65
N TRP A 203 1.98 3.93 -11.95
CA TRP A 203 2.12 2.62 -12.58
C TRP A 203 1.07 2.43 -13.69
N ALA A 204 -0.19 2.78 -13.41
CA ALA A 204 -1.28 2.64 -14.36
C ALA A 204 -1.11 3.56 -15.58
N LEU A 205 -0.65 4.80 -15.39
CA LEU A 205 -0.30 5.68 -16.52
C LEU A 205 0.80 5.10 -17.42
N ILE A 206 1.81 4.43 -16.84
CA ILE A 206 2.85 3.73 -17.62
C ILE A 206 2.21 2.58 -18.41
N GLN A 207 1.37 1.78 -17.77
CA GLN A 207 0.71 0.63 -18.42
C GLN A 207 -0.25 1.07 -19.53
N ALA A 208 -0.94 2.19 -19.38
CA ALA A 208 -1.82 2.76 -20.41
C ALA A 208 -1.08 3.05 -21.73
N LYS A 209 0.25 3.21 -21.68
CA LYS A 209 1.10 3.44 -22.85
C LYS A 209 1.71 2.15 -23.42
N TYR A 210 2.15 1.24 -22.56
CA TYR A 210 3.03 0.13 -22.96
C TYR A 210 2.39 -1.26 -22.85
N SER A 211 1.30 -1.40 -22.10
CA SER A 211 0.66 -2.70 -21.90
C SER A 211 -0.17 -3.11 -23.12
N SER A 212 -0.14 -4.40 -23.44
CA SER A 212 -1.04 -5.01 -24.42
C SER A 212 -2.29 -5.64 -23.78
N ILE A 213 -2.41 -5.58 -22.45
CA ILE A 213 -3.55 -6.14 -21.72
C ILE A 213 -4.78 -5.27 -21.95
N ASP A 214 -5.91 -5.92 -22.23
CA ASP A 214 -7.22 -5.27 -22.35
C ASP A 214 -7.76 -4.89 -20.95
N PHE A 215 -7.33 -3.72 -20.47
CA PHE A 215 -7.73 -3.13 -19.20
C PHE A 215 -7.67 -1.60 -19.31
N ASP A 216 -8.65 -0.89 -18.74
CA ASP A 216 -8.65 0.59 -18.74
C ASP A 216 -7.67 1.15 -17.70
N PHE A 217 -6.38 1.08 -18.03
CA PHE A 217 -5.31 1.58 -17.18
C PHE A 217 -5.41 3.08 -16.90
N LEU A 218 -5.89 3.87 -17.86
CA LEU A 218 -6.05 5.31 -17.66
C LEU A 218 -7.20 5.60 -16.68
N GLY A 219 -8.37 4.99 -16.89
CA GLY A 219 -9.49 5.11 -15.96
C GLY A 219 -9.10 4.67 -14.55
N TYR A 220 -8.34 3.57 -14.43
CA TYR A 220 -7.81 3.13 -13.14
C TYR A 220 -6.85 4.16 -12.52
N ALA A 221 -5.97 4.78 -13.31
CA ALA A 221 -5.07 5.84 -12.82
C ALA A 221 -5.86 7.03 -12.24
N VAL A 222 -6.88 7.49 -12.97
CA VAL A 222 -7.76 8.59 -12.55
C VAL A 222 -8.43 8.26 -11.22
N LEU A 223 -9.03 7.06 -11.10
CA LEU A 223 -9.67 6.60 -9.85
C LEU A 223 -8.71 6.62 -8.65
N ARG A 224 -7.45 6.21 -8.85
CA ARG A 224 -6.45 6.23 -7.77
C ARG A 224 -6.10 7.67 -7.37
N PHE A 225 -5.88 8.57 -8.32
CA PHE A 225 -5.60 9.98 -8.01
C PHE A 225 -6.79 10.68 -7.35
N ASP A 226 -8.01 10.46 -7.83
CA ASP A 226 -9.22 11.03 -7.24
C ASP A 226 -9.41 10.57 -5.79
N GLN A 227 -9.19 9.28 -5.52
CA GLN A 227 -9.30 8.75 -4.18
C GLN A 227 -8.24 9.35 -3.23
N TYR A 228 -7.02 9.60 -3.72
CA TYR A 228 -6.02 10.36 -2.96
C TYR A 228 -6.54 11.74 -2.55
N PHE A 229 -7.00 12.55 -3.51
CA PHE A 229 -7.43 13.92 -3.21
C PHE A 229 -8.67 13.96 -2.33
N LYS A 230 -9.60 13.02 -2.53
CA LYS A 230 -10.80 12.85 -1.71
C LYS A 230 -10.47 12.50 -0.26
N THR A 231 -9.51 11.62 -0.02
CA THR A 231 -9.20 11.10 1.33
C THR A 231 -8.16 11.93 2.07
N LYS A 232 -7.27 12.63 1.37
CA LYS A 232 -6.18 13.42 1.93
C LYS A 232 -6.61 14.32 3.10
N PRO A 233 -7.69 15.14 3.03
CA PRO A 233 -8.07 16.02 4.15
C PRO A 233 -8.36 15.25 5.45
N ASN A 234 -9.10 14.14 5.37
CA ASN A 234 -9.49 13.35 6.54
C ASN A 234 -8.30 12.59 7.13
N VAL A 235 -7.48 11.98 6.27
CA VAL A 235 -6.25 11.29 6.66
C VAL A 235 -5.25 12.28 7.29
N MET A 236 -5.27 13.53 6.83
CA MET A 236 -4.39 14.57 7.36
C MET A 236 -4.79 15.09 8.72
N ALA A 237 -6.08 15.07 9.04
CA ALA A 237 -6.58 15.42 10.36
C ALA A 237 -6.13 14.42 11.46
N LEU A 238 -5.74 13.19 11.11
CA LEU A 238 -5.21 12.21 12.05
C LEU A 238 -3.89 12.69 12.67
N LYS A 239 -3.77 12.59 14.00
CA LYS A 239 -2.57 12.97 14.75
C LYS A 239 -2.01 11.78 15.51
N ILE A 240 -0.69 11.62 15.47
CA ILE A 240 0.00 10.65 16.32
C ILE A 240 -0.25 11.08 17.78
N PRO A 241 -0.64 10.16 18.68
CA PRO A 241 -0.82 10.47 20.10
C PRO A 241 0.50 10.91 20.76
N GLU A 242 0.38 11.86 21.69
CA GLU A 242 1.50 12.42 22.48
C GLU A 242 2.20 11.39 23.37
#